data_AF-A0AAV0WCT5-F1
#
_entry.id   AF-A0AAV0WCT5-F1
#
_cell.length_a   1.000
_cell.length_b   1.000
_cell.length_c   1.000
_cell.angle_alpha   90.00
_cell.angle_beta   90.00
_cell.angle_gamma   90.00
#
_symmetry.space_group_name_H-M   'P 1'
#
loop_
_entity.id
_entity.type
_entity.pdbx_description
1 polymer ?
#
loop_
_entity_poly.entity_id
_entity_poly.type
_entity_poly.pdbx_seq_one_letter_code
_entity_poly.pdbx_strand_id
1 'polypeptide(L)'
;MMSSSTNRMIQPRNLASILMKLHGAFAEAITSPKASIDKRTLEKTWKLMDKVVKLCQHSKMNLKNSPPFILDILPDTYQRLRFIYTQYENDLSELYNNEHFNVFILNVIRKCKQAIKLFKEGKEKMYDENSHYRRNLTKLSLVFSHMLSELKALFPNHRFAGDKFRITKSDAAEFWRSNFGMSTVVPWKLFRSALHDVHPIVSGLEAMALKSTIDLTCNDYISNFEFDVFTRLFQPWPTLLRNWKILAVTHPGYVAFLTYDEVKARLEKFITRPGSYVFRLSCTRLGQWAIGYVTTEGEILQTIPQNKSLCQALLDGAREGFYLYPDGQKGNPDLSNAVEQSPENHIRVTHEQYEMYCEMGSTFQICKICTENDKDVRIEPCGHLLCTPCLNSWMESDGQGCPYCRAEIKGTEHVVVDPFDPKRVKYKSVPIMPIVVQHSEDEEDDEDDEVVK
;
A
#
# COMPACT_ATOMS: atom_id res chain seq x y z
N MET A 1 -69.33 35.95 15.84
CA MET A 1 -69.80 34.72 16.51
C MET A 1 -69.33 33.52 15.69
N MET A 2 -68.63 32.61 16.37
CA MET A 2 -68.62 31.14 16.21
C MET A 2 -68.57 30.49 14.80
N SER A 3 -67.40 29.91 14.53
CA SER A 3 -67.12 28.54 14.05
C SER A 3 -68.12 27.77 13.16
N SER A 4 -67.61 27.23 12.06
CA SER A 4 -67.90 25.85 11.64
C SER A 4 -66.79 25.31 10.75
N SER A 5 -66.15 24.25 11.24
CA SER A 5 -65.11 23.46 10.59
C SER A 5 -65.72 22.45 9.62
N THR A 6 -65.06 22.17 8.49
CA THR A 6 -65.19 20.90 7.77
C THR A 6 -63.84 20.37 7.30
N ASN A 7 -63.60 19.13 7.72
CA ASN A 7 -62.46 18.26 7.47
C ASN A 7 -62.07 18.17 5.99
N ARG A 8 -60.77 18.29 5.70
CA ARG A 8 -60.15 17.67 4.51
C ARG A 8 -59.18 16.57 4.96
N MET A 9 -59.47 15.36 4.48
CA MET A 9 -58.68 14.15 4.63
C MET A 9 -57.25 14.37 4.12
N ILE A 10 -56.27 14.00 4.95
CA ILE A 10 -54.85 13.95 4.59
C ILE A 10 -54.61 12.63 3.84
N GLN A 11 -54.33 12.70 2.53
CA GLN A 11 -53.69 11.61 1.80
C GLN A 11 -52.16 11.65 2.06
N PRO A 12 -51.50 10.51 2.30
CA PRO A 12 -50.06 10.46 2.54
C PRO A 12 -49.31 10.70 1.21
N ARG A 13 -48.90 11.93 0.96
CA ARG A 13 -48.02 12.27 -0.16
C ARG A 13 -46.57 11.87 0.17
N ASN A 14 -46.21 10.66 -0.24
CA ASN A 14 -44.94 10.31 -0.89
C ASN A 14 -43.64 10.86 -0.26
N LEU A 15 -43.38 10.54 1.01
CA LEU A 15 -42.10 10.80 1.69
C LEU A 15 -40.91 10.05 1.06
N ALA A 16 -41.18 8.95 0.35
CA ALA A 16 -40.15 8.15 -0.34
C ALA A 16 -39.50 8.91 -1.52
N SER A 17 -40.24 9.76 -2.24
CA SER A 17 -39.68 10.49 -3.39
C SER A 17 -38.86 11.73 -2.98
N ILE A 18 -39.14 12.30 -1.81
CA ILE A 18 -38.37 13.41 -1.22
C ILE A 18 -37.06 12.88 -0.62
N LEU A 19 -37.08 11.71 0.03
CA LEU A 19 -35.87 11.06 0.56
C LEU A 19 -34.92 10.56 -0.54
N MET A 20 -35.44 10.10 -1.68
CA MET A 20 -34.64 9.77 -2.86
C MET A 20 -34.03 11.01 -3.54
N LYS A 21 -34.78 12.13 -3.62
CA LYS A 21 -34.26 13.39 -4.15
C LYS A 21 -33.25 14.06 -3.22
N LEU A 22 -33.39 13.91 -1.90
CA LEU A 22 -32.36 14.33 -0.95
C LEU A 22 -31.11 13.45 -1.07
N HIS A 23 -31.23 12.12 -1.15
CA HIS A 23 -30.05 11.26 -1.33
C HIS A 23 -29.28 11.54 -2.63
N GLY A 24 -29.97 11.86 -3.73
CA GLY A 24 -29.35 12.29 -4.98
C GLY A 24 -28.65 13.66 -4.87
N ALA A 25 -29.29 14.64 -4.21
CA ALA A 25 -28.72 15.97 -4.05
C ALA A 25 -27.56 16.04 -3.03
N PHE A 26 -27.56 15.16 -2.03
CA PHE A 26 -26.44 15.03 -1.08
C PHE A 26 -25.24 14.28 -1.68
N ALA A 27 -25.45 13.36 -2.63
CA ALA A 27 -24.36 12.73 -3.37
C ALA A 27 -23.62 13.71 -4.31
N GLU A 28 -24.33 14.68 -4.91
CA GLU A 28 -23.70 15.73 -5.71
C GLU A 28 -23.02 16.82 -4.86
N ALA A 29 -23.57 17.15 -3.69
CA ALA A 29 -23.06 18.24 -2.83
C ALA A 29 -21.81 17.91 -1.99
N ILE A 30 -21.37 16.64 -1.95
CA ILE A 30 -20.15 16.20 -1.23
C ILE A 30 -18.91 16.23 -2.15
N THR A 31 -19.08 16.48 -3.44
CA THR A 31 -17.95 16.70 -4.34
C THR A 31 -17.46 18.14 -4.18
N SER A 32 -16.20 18.31 -3.74
CA SER A 32 -15.49 19.57 -3.93
C SER A 32 -15.70 20.02 -5.38
N PRO A 33 -15.90 21.32 -5.69
CA PRO A 33 -16.17 21.76 -7.06
C PRO A 33 -15.13 21.12 -7.98
N LYS A 34 -15.60 20.30 -8.93
CA LYS A 34 -14.74 19.65 -9.93
C LYS A 34 -14.04 20.76 -10.69
N ALA A 35 -12.87 21.18 -10.20
CA ALA A 35 -11.98 22.06 -10.89
C ALA A 35 -11.46 21.26 -12.09
N SER A 36 -12.19 21.32 -13.20
CA SER A 36 -11.76 20.70 -14.44
C SER A 36 -10.45 21.37 -14.84
N ILE A 37 -9.43 20.55 -15.05
CA ILE A 37 -8.16 21.04 -15.55
C ILE A 37 -8.36 21.49 -16.99
N ASP A 38 -7.88 22.70 -17.27
CA ASP A 38 -7.80 23.25 -18.60
C ASP A 38 -6.33 23.44 -19.01
N LYS A 39 -6.12 23.73 -20.30
CA LYS A 39 -4.80 24.04 -20.85
C LYS A 39 -4.09 25.16 -20.07
N ARG A 40 -4.84 26.17 -19.60
CA ARG A 40 -4.32 27.29 -18.82
C ARG A 40 -3.76 26.85 -17.47
N THR A 41 -4.40 25.87 -16.83
CA THR A 41 -3.95 25.29 -15.56
C THR A 41 -2.64 24.52 -15.74
N LEU A 42 -2.48 23.77 -16.84
CA LEU A 42 -1.21 23.12 -17.18
C LEU A 42 -0.10 24.15 -17.43
N GLU A 43 -0.36 25.19 -18.22
CA GLU A 43 0.61 26.27 -18.45
C GLU A 43 1.08 26.96 -17.16
N LYS A 44 0.15 27.18 -16.24
CA LYS A 44 0.46 27.71 -14.90
C LYS A 44 1.32 26.75 -14.09
N THR A 45 1.06 25.45 -14.20
CA THR A 45 1.84 24.39 -13.54
C THR A 45 3.30 24.43 -14.00
N TRP A 46 3.52 24.50 -15.31
CA TRP A 46 4.86 24.62 -15.91
C TRP A 46 5.64 25.83 -15.37
N LYS A 47 5.00 27.01 -15.36
CA LYS A 47 5.62 28.24 -14.86
C LYS A 47 5.99 28.16 -13.38
N LEU A 48 5.19 27.47 -12.57
CA LEU A 48 5.47 27.28 -11.16
C LEU A 48 6.64 26.31 -10.94
N MET A 49 6.71 25.21 -11.70
CA MET A 49 7.82 24.26 -11.63
C MET A 49 9.14 24.91 -12.03
N ASP A 50 9.18 25.62 -13.17
CA ASP A 50 10.35 26.38 -13.63
C ASP A 50 10.84 27.38 -12.58
N LYS A 51 9.91 28.09 -11.93
CA LYS A 51 10.26 29.02 -10.86
C LYS A 51 10.90 28.33 -9.65
N VAL A 52 10.43 27.15 -9.26
CA VAL A 52 11.04 26.38 -8.16
C VAL A 52 12.44 25.91 -8.54
N VAL A 53 12.61 25.40 -9.77
CA VAL A 53 13.93 24.98 -10.29
C VAL A 53 14.92 26.14 -10.25
N LYS A 54 14.55 27.32 -10.75
CA LYS A 54 15.41 28.52 -10.72
C LYS A 54 15.82 28.94 -9.31
N LEU A 55 14.91 28.83 -8.34
CA LEU A 55 15.23 29.11 -6.93
C LEU A 55 16.23 28.09 -6.35
N CYS A 56 16.07 26.82 -6.72
CA CYS A 56 16.95 25.74 -6.26
C CYS A 56 18.32 25.75 -6.95
N GLN A 57 18.44 26.31 -8.16
CA GLN A 57 19.68 26.48 -8.91
C GLN A 57 20.58 27.62 -8.41
N HIS A 58 20.11 28.41 -7.44
CA HIS A 58 20.90 29.50 -6.89
C HIS A 58 22.23 28.98 -6.32
N SER A 59 23.36 29.58 -6.68
CA SER A 59 24.71 29.06 -6.37
C SER A 59 24.94 28.79 -4.88
N LYS A 60 24.43 29.67 -4.00
CA LYS A 60 24.49 29.50 -2.53
C LYS A 60 23.70 28.30 -1.98
N MET A 61 22.86 27.64 -2.79
CA MET A 61 22.09 26.50 -2.32
C MET A 61 22.98 25.28 -2.10
N ASN A 62 24.04 25.05 -2.88
CA ASN A 62 24.91 23.88 -2.70
C ASN A 62 24.13 22.56 -2.55
N LEU A 63 23.12 22.34 -3.41
CA LEU A 63 22.33 21.09 -3.36
C LEU A 63 23.22 19.93 -3.80
N LYS A 64 23.35 18.91 -2.94
CA LYS A 64 24.06 17.68 -3.27
C LYS A 64 23.26 16.89 -4.29
N ASN A 65 23.95 16.30 -5.26
CA ASN A 65 23.34 15.40 -6.23
C ASN A 65 23.10 14.00 -5.63
N SER A 66 22.24 13.96 -4.59
CA SER A 66 21.80 12.74 -3.94
C SER A 66 20.27 12.69 -3.92
N PRO A 67 19.64 11.51 -4.10
CA PRO A 67 18.19 11.39 -4.03
C PRO A 67 17.65 11.79 -2.64
N PRO A 68 16.59 12.64 -2.57
CA PRO A 68 15.78 13.20 -3.66
C PRO A 68 16.36 14.51 -4.23
N PHE A 69 16.85 14.47 -5.46
CA PHE A 69 17.43 15.66 -6.09
C PHE A 69 16.37 16.44 -6.87
N ILE A 70 15.86 17.53 -6.27
CA ILE A 70 14.74 18.32 -6.82
C ILE A 70 15.00 18.88 -8.22
N LEU A 71 16.28 19.15 -8.54
CA LEU A 71 16.70 19.69 -9.83
C LEU A 71 16.58 18.67 -10.98
N ASP A 72 16.50 17.37 -10.67
CA ASP A 72 16.18 16.33 -11.66
C ASP A 72 14.68 15.99 -11.61
N ILE A 73 14.11 15.87 -10.41
CA ILE A 73 12.71 15.44 -10.20
C ILE A 73 11.72 16.38 -10.89
N LEU A 74 11.88 17.71 -10.78
CA LEU A 74 10.94 18.65 -11.39
C LEU A 74 11.02 18.65 -12.92
N PRO A 75 12.21 18.71 -13.57
CA PRO A 75 12.32 18.50 -15.01
C PRO A 75 11.77 17.16 -15.49
N ASP A 76 12.03 16.07 -14.77
CA ASP A 76 11.49 14.75 -15.10
C ASP A 76 9.96 14.73 -15.04
N THR A 77 9.39 15.32 -13.99
CA THR A 77 7.93 15.47 -13.84
C THR A 77 7.37 16.30 -14.99
N TYR A 78 8.06 17.37 -15.39
CA TYR A 78 7.67 18.22 -16.51
C TYR A 78 7.64 17.44 -17.83
N GLN A 79 8.73 16.73 -18.14
CA GLN A 79 8.86 15.89 -19.33
C GLN A 79 7.76 14.82 -19.37
N ARG A 80 7.53 14.13 -18.25
CA ARG A 80 6.50 13.10 -18.15
C ARG A 80 5.10 13.64 -18.43
N LEU A 81 4.74 14.75 -17.79
CA LEU A 81 3.45 15.40 -17.99
C LEU A 81 3.28 15.90 -19.44
N ARG A 82 4.36 16.37 -20.08
CA ARG A 82 4.35 16.76 -21.50
C ARG A 82 4.08 15.57 -22.40
N PHE A 83 4.76 14.45 -22.18
CA PHE A 83 4.52 13.23 -22.96
C PHE A 83 3.11 12.67 -22.75
N ILE A 84 2.58 12.71 -21.52
CA ILE A 84 1.18 12.36 -21.24
C ILE A 84 0.27 13.27 -22.08
N TYR A 85 0.43 14.59 -21.99
CA TYR A 85 -0.38 15.53 -22.76
C TYR A 85 -0.35 15.24 -24.27
N THR A 86 0.82 14.93 -24.84
CA THR A 86 0.96 14.56 -26.27
C THR A 86 0.25 13.24 -26.61
N GLN A 87 0.23 12.25 -25.71
CA GLN A 87 -0.53 11.00 -25.95
C GLN A 87 -2.04 11.22 -26.06
N TYR A 88 -2.56 12.25 -25.38
CA TYR A 88 -3.99 12.59 -25.33
C TYR A 88 -4.36 13.79 -26.22
N GLU A 89 -3.48 14.24 -27.12
CA GLU A 89 -3.72 15.43 -27.95
C GLU A 89 -4.99 15.33 -28.82
N ASN A 90 -5.33 14.11 -29.25
CA ASN A 90 -6.54 13.83 -30.04
C ASN A 90 -7.83 13.78 -29.21
N ASP A 91 -7.73 13.51 -27.90
CA ASP A 91 -8.88 13.48 -26.98
C ASP A 91 -8.47 13.95 -25.58
N LEU A 92 -8.33 15.27 -25.44
CA LEU A 92 -8.02 15.88 -24.15
C LEU A 92 -9.16 15.74 -23.13
N SER A 93 -10.38 15.42 -23.59
CA SER A 93 -11.52 15.23 -22.69
C SER A 93 -11.32 14.00 -21.80
N GLU A 94 -10.74 12.92 -22.35
CA GLU A 94 -10.38 11.73 -21.59
C GLU A 94 -9.40 12.06 -20.46
N LEU A 95 -8.34 12.83 -20.78
CA LEU A 95 -7.32 13.22 -19.79
C LEU A 95 -7.88 14.15 -18.71
N TYR A 96 -8.70 15.14 -19.07
CA TYR A 96 -9.29 16.08 -18.12
C TYR A 96 -10.41 15.47 -17.27
N ASN A 97 -11.06 14.40 -17.75
CA ASN A 97 -12.03 13.65 -16.96
C ASN A 97 -11.37 12.64 -16.00
N ASN A 98 -10.06 12.40 -16.14
CA ASN A 98 -9.33 11.51 -15.25
C ASN A 98 -9.18 12.13 -13.84
N GLU A 99 -9.84 11.52 -12.86
CA GLU A 99 -9.87 12.02 -11.47
C GLU A 99 -8.47 12.11 -10.85
N HIS A 100 -7.66 11.06 -11.02
CA HIS A 100 -6.30 11.03 -10.51
C HIS A 100 -5.43 12.13 -11.13
N PHE A 101 -5.49 12.34 -12.45
CA PHE A 101 -4.76 13.41 -13.13
C PHE A 101 -5.16 14.79 -12.59
N ASN A 102 -6.46 14.99 -12.33
CA ASN A 102 -6.96 16.23 -11.73
C ASN A 102 -6.38 16.50 -10.34
N VAL A 103 -6.46 15.50 -9.46
CA VAL A 103 -5.88 15.57 -8.11
C VAL A 103 -4.36 15.82 -8.18
N PHE A 104 -3.67 15.13 -9.09
CA PHE A 104 -2.22 15.22 -9.25
C PHE A 104 -1.77 16.63 -9.62
N ILE A 105 -2.30 17.23 -10.68
CA ILE A 105 -1.88 18.57 -11.14
C ILE A 105 -2.22 19.65 -10.10
N LEU A 106 -3.41 19.58 -9.49
CA LEU A 106 -3.77 20.50 -8.41
C LEU A 106 -2.78 20.39 -7.23
N ASN A 107 -2.33 19.17 -6.93
CA ASN A 107 -1.31 18.95 -5.93
C ASN A 107 0.06 19.51 -6.35
N VAL A 108 0.50 19.32 -7.60
CA VAL A 108 1.76 19.91 -8.14
C VAL A 108 1.74 21.43 -7.97
N ILE A 109 0.64 22.09 -8.33
CA ILE A 109 0.48 23.54 -8.15
C ILE A 109 0.60 23.93 -6.67
N ARG A 110 -0.07 23.18 -5.77
CA ARG A 110 -0.05 23.42 -4.32
C ARG A 110 1.37 23.29 -3.77
N LYS A 111 2.08 22.21 -4.09
CA LYS A 111 3.44 21.93 -3.62
C LYS A 111 4.47 22.91 -4.20
N CYS A 112 4.35 23.31 -5.47
CA CYS A 112 5.22 24.35 -6.04
C CYS A 112 5.01 25.70 -5.37
N LYS A 113 3.76 26.09 -5.07
CA LYS A 113 3.48 27.32 -4.31
C LYS A 113 4.05 27.25 -2.89
N GLN A 114 3.98 26.09 -2.24
CA GLN A 114 4.58 25.87 -0.93
C GLN A 114 6.11 26.02 -0.99
N ALA A 115 6.78 25.45 -1.99
CA ALA A 115 8.22 25.63 -2.21
C ALA A 115 8.55 27.12 -2.35
N ILE A 116 7.86 27.84 -3.25
CA ILE A 116 8.09 29.28 -3.47
C ILE A 116 7.88 30.09 -2.17
N LYS A 117 6.85 29.75 -1.38
CA LYS A 117 6.58 30.39 -0.09
C LYS A 117 7.73 30.14 0.89
N LEU A 118 8.25 28.90 0.94
CA LEU A 118 9.37 28.52 1.79
C LEU A 118 10.62 29.36 1.49
N PHE A 119 10.96 29.57 0.21
CA PHE A 119 12.07 30.45 -0.18
C PHE A 119 11.85 31.91 0.22
N LYS A 120 10.61 32.41 0.07
CA LYS A 120 10.27 33.80 0.45
C LYS A 120 10.40 34.04 1.96
N GLU A 121 9.99 33.07 2.78
CA GLU A 121 10.04 33.16 4.24
C GLU A 121 11.44 32.88 4.79
N GLY A 122 12.13 31.89 4.21
CA GLY A 122 13.47 31.48 4.64
C GLY A 122 14.56 32.50 4.34
N LYS A 123 14.49 33.18 3.18
CA LYS A 123 15.52 34.14 2.72
C LYS A 123 16.93 33.53 2.89
N GLU A 124 17.84 34.21 3.60
CA GLU A 124 19.20 33.71 3.84
C GLU A 124 19.25 32.37 4.57
N LYS A 125 18.25 32.03 5.39
CA LYS A 125 18.21 30.74 6.09
C LYS A 125 18.03 29.56 5.13
N MET A 126 17.62 29.78 3.87
CA MET A 126 17.60 28.71 2.85
C MET A 126 19.00 28.20 2.50
N TYR A 127 20.03 29.04 2.67
CA TYR A 127 21.42 28.72 2.37
C TYR A 127 22.16 28.07 3.52
N ASP A 128 21.60 28.13 4.74
CA ASP A 128 22.09 27.36 5.89
C ASP A 128 21.58 25.91 5.79
N GLU A 129 22.51 24.97 5.59
CA GLU A 129 22.23 23.54 5.44
C GLU A 129 21.49 22.93 6.64
N ASN A 130 21.72 23.48 7.84
CA ASN A 130 21.15 22.95 9.07
C ASN A 130 19.80 23.60 9.45
N SER A 131 19.37 24.60 8.67
CA SER A 131 18.15 25.34 8.98
C SER A 131 16.90 24.49 8.81
N HIS A 132 15.85 24.82 9.58
CA HIS A 132 14.55 24.16 9.41
C HIS A 132 13.94 24.42 8.02
N TYR A 133 14.26 25.56 7.39
CA TYR A 133 13.83 25.87 6.02
C TYR A 133 14.47 24.91 5.03
N ARG A 134 15.77 24.63 5.18
CA ARG A 134 16.47 23.67 4.33
C ARG A 134 15.93 22.25 4.53
N ARG A 135 15.72 21.83 5.78
CA ARG A 135 15.08 20.54 6.09
C ARG A 135 13.67 20.42 5.48
N ASN A 136 12.89 21.48 5.52
CA ASN A 136 11.56 21.51 4.89
C ASN A 136 11.64 21.42 3.36
N LEU A 137 12.68 21.99 2.72
CA LEU A 137 12.92 21.80 1.29
C LEU A 137 13.29 20.35 0.97
N THR A 138 14.12 19.70 1.80
CA THR A 138 14.42 18.26 1.66
C THR A 138 13.16 17.41 1.74
N LYS A 139 12.29 17.66 2.75
CA LYS A 139 10.99 17.00 2.86
C LYS A 139 10.11 17.22 1.63
N LEU A 140 10.06 18.45 1.12
CA LEU A 140 9.29 18.75 -0.08
C LEU A 140 9.86 18.07 -1.33
N SER A 141 11.18 17.91 -1.41
CA SER A 141 11.87 17.16 -2.46
C SER A 141 11.52 15.67 -2.41
N LEU A 142 11.41 15.07 -1.22
CA LEU A 142 10.89 13.70 -1.04
C LEU A 142 9.45 13.60 -1.55
N VAL A 143 8.58 14.55 -1.19
CA VAL A 143 7.17 14.55 -1.67
C VAL A 143 7.09 14.65 -3.19
N PHE A 144 7.89 15.52 -3.83
CA PHE A 144 7.97 15.57 -5.30
C PHE A 144 8.47 14.25 -5.90
N SER A 145 9.42 13.57 -5.25
CA SER A 145 9.90 12.25 -5.68
C SER A 145 8.79 11.19 -5.63
N HIS A 146 7.99 11.20 -4.56
CA HIS A 146 6.84 10.28 -4.41
C HIS A 146 5.77 10.56 -5.46
N MET A 147 5.42 11.83 -5.69
CA MET A 147 4.49 12.24 -6.75
C MET A 147 4.98 11.78 -8.14
N LEU A 148 6.25 11.98 -8.46
CA LEU A 148 6.80 11.52 -9.75
C LEU A 148 6.72 10.00 -9.89
N SER A 149 6.99 9.26 -8.82
CA SER A 149 6.94 7.80 -8.82
C SER A 149 5.52 7.26 -9.01
N GLU A 150 4.55 7.87 -8.33
CA GLU A 150 3.12 7.60 -8.51
C GLU A 150 2.69 7.87 -9.95
N LEU A 151 3.05 9.04 -10.51
CA LEU A 151 2.74 9.38 -11.90
C LEU A 151 3.33 8.37 -12.88
N LYS A 152 4.57 7.93 -12.65
CA LYS A 152 5.23 6.91 -13.48
C LYS A 152 4.51 5.57 -13.41
N ALA A 153 4.03 5.18 -12.23
CA ALA A 153 3.35 3.91 -11.98
C ALA A 153 1.93 3.87 -12.56
N LEU A 154 1.19 4.99 -12.49
CA LEU A 154 -0.21 5.07 -12.95
C LEU A 154 -0.36 5.48 -14.42
N PHE A 155 0.68 6.08 -15.01
CA PHE A 155 0.76 6.37 -16.43
C PHE A 155 1.93 5.64 -17.09
N PRO A 156 2.00 4.29 -17.07
CA PRO A 156 3.05 3.56 -17.76
C PRO A 156 3.01 3.89 -19.26
N ASN A 157 4.17 4.13 -19.86
CA ASN A 157 4.27 4.59 -21.26
C ASN A 157 3.41 5.83 -21.59
N HIS A 158 3.16 6.69 -20.58
CA HIS A 158 2.41 7.94 -20.70
C HIS A 158 0.91 7.78 -20.96
N ARG A 159 0.37 6.56 -20.82
CA ARG A 159 -1.08 6.29 -20.89
C ARG A 159 -1.59 5.85 -19.54
N PHE A 160 -2.78 6.30 -19.19
CA PHE A 160 -3.43 5.93 -17.94
C PHE A 160 -3.64 4.41 -17.89
N ALA A 161 -3.18 3.80 -16.79
CA ALA A 161 -3.40 2.40 -16.45
C ALA A 161 -3.64 2.24 -14.94
N GLY A 162 -4.15 3.30 -14.29
CA GLY A 162 -4.40 3.29 -12.85
C GLY A 162 -5.54 2.35 -12.45
N ASP A 163 -6.48 2.10 -13.35
CA ASP A 163 -7.54 1.10 -13.22
C ASP A 163 -6.97 -0.33 -13.20
N LYS A 164 -5.88 -0.57 -13.94
CA LYS A 164 -5.19 -1.88 -14.03
C LYS A 164 -4.00 -1.99 -13.09
N PHE A 165 -3.81 -1.02 -12.19
CA PHE A 165 -2.69 -1.04 -11.27
C PHE A 165 -2.80 -2.24 -10.32
N ARG A 166 -1.74 -3.05 -10.27
CA ARG A 166 -1.71 -4.29 -9.47
C ARG A 166 -1.07 -4.02 -8.12
N ILE A 167 -1.90 -4.02 -7.08
CA ILE A 167 -1.45 -4.07 -5.68
C ILE A 167 -0.72 -5.40 -5.45
N THR A 168 0.41 -5.33 -4.75
CA THR A 168 1.39 -6.41 -4.63
C THR A 168 0.93 -7.50 -3.69
N LYS A 169 0.39 -7.12 -2.51
CA LYS A 169 -0.15 -8.06 -1.52
C LYS A 169 -1.58 -8.45 -1.88
N SER A 170 -1.84 -9.75 -1.95
CA SER A 170 -3.13 -10.26 -2.44
C SER A 170 -4.32 -9.87 -1.53
N ASP A 171 -4.19 -10.00 -0.21
CA ASP A 171 -5.24 -9.58 0.74
C ASP A 171 -5.55 -8.09 0.65
N ALA A 172 -4.49 -7.27 0.51
CA ALA A 172 -4.64 -5.83 0.31
C ALA A 172 -5.34 -5.52 -1.03
N ALA A 173 -4.99 -6.24 -2.10
CA ALA A 173 -5.62 -6.09 -3.39
C ALA A 173 -7.12 -6.43 -3.33
N GLU A 174 -7.49 -7.48 -2.60
CA GLU A 174 -8.88 -7.84 -2.36
C GLU A 174 -9.62 -6.78 -1.54
N PHE A 175 -9.02 -6.28 -0.46
CA PHE A 175 -9.58 -5.16 0.31
C PHE A 175 -9.89 -3.96 -0.57
N TRP A 176 -8.92 -3.54 -1.41
CA TRP A 176 -9.11 -2.37 -2.28
C TRP A 176 -10.23 -2.61 -3.30
N ARG A 177 -10.25 -3.78 -3.95
CA ARG A 177 -11.26 -4.13 -4.93
C ARG A 177 -12.66 -4.19 -4.32
N SER A 178 -12.80 -4.76 -3.13
CA SER A 178 -14.09 -4.92 -2.45
C SER A 178 -14.68 -3.60 -1.96
N ASN A 179 -13.83 -2.63 -1.57
CA ASN A 179 -14.29 -1.34 -1.02
C ASN A 179 -14.34 -0.21 -2.05
N PHE A 180 -13.45 -0.22 -3.04
CA PHE A 180 -13.25 0.90 -3.98
C PHE A 180 -13.29 0.48 -5.45
N GLY A 181 -13.46 -0.82 -5.75
CA GLY A 181 -13.53 -1.33 -7.12
C GLY A 181 -12.28 -0.98 -7.93
N MET A 182 -12.49 -0.30 -9.06
CA MET A 182 -11.43 0.13 -10.00
C MET A 182 -10.93 1.56 -9.74
N SER A 183 -11.35 2.20 -8.64
CA SER A 183 -10.92 3.56 -8.31
C SER A 183 -9.41 3.61 -8.09
N THR A 184 -8.75 4.56 -8.76
CA THR A 184 -7.31 4.79 -8.62
C THR A 184 -6.97 5.64 -7.41
N VAL A 185 -7.87 6.52 -7.00
CA VAL A 185 -7.68 7.47 -5.92
C VAL A 185 -8.97 7.61 -5.12
N VAL A 186 -8.86 7.71 -3.79
CA VAL A 186 -10.01 7.88 -2.89
C VAL A 186 -9.72 8.95 -1.84
N PRO A 187 -10.71 9.78 -1.44
CA PRO A 187 -10.55 10.71 -0.34
C PRO A 187 -10.16 10.00 0.97
N TRP A 188 -9.25 10.59 1.75
CA TRP A 188 -8.79 10.04 3.04
C TRP A 188 -9.93 9.62 3.97
N LYS A 189 -11.03 10.40 4.01
CA LYS A 189 -12.18 10.10 4.88
C LYS A 189 -12.84 8.76 4.53
N LEU A 190 -13.00 8.49 3.22
CA LEU A 190 -13.59 7.24 2.74
C LEU A 190 -12.62 6.07 2.98
N PHE A 191 -11.34 6.27 2.66
CA PHE A 191 -10.30 5.29 2.91
C PHE A 191 -10.23 4.88 4.38
N ARG A 192 -10.21 5.87 5.29
CA ARG A 192 -10.18 5.65 6.73
C ARG A 192 -11.37 4.83 7.22
N SER A 193 -12.58 5.12 6.71
CA SER A 193 -13.78 4.39 7.12
C SER A 193 -13.69 2.92 6.74
N ALA A 194 -13.39 2.64 5.46
CA ALA A 194 -13.26 1.26 4.98
C ALA A 194 -12.12 0.51 5.68
N LEU A 195 -10.98 1.16 5.91
CA LEU A 195 -9.86 0.53 6.60
C LEU A 195 -10.20 0.21 8.06
N HIS A 196 -10.97 1.08 8.74
CA HIS A 196 -11.38 0.87 10.14
C HIS A 196 -12.19 -0.42 10.33
N ASP A 197 -13.00 -0.79 9.33
CA ASP A 197 -13.86 -1.98 9.40
C ASP A 197 -13.07 -3.29 9.43
N VAL A 198 -11.86 -3.31 8.84
CA VAL A 198 -10.97 -4.48 8.82
C VAL A 198 -9.82 -4.35 9.83
N HIS A 199 -9.31 -3.13 10.00
CA HIS A 199 -8.22 -2.81 10.91
C HIS A 199 -8.65 -1.64 11.82
N PRO A 200 -9.13 -1.94 13.05
CA PRO A 200 -9.64 -0.92 13.95
C PRO A 200 -8.64 0.19 14.26
N ILE A 201 -9.04 1.44 13.95
CA ILE A 201 -8.30 2.66 14.28
C ILE A 201 -8.89 3.23 15.57
N VAL A 202 -8.09 3.26 16.65
CA VAL A 202 -8.57 3.49 18.03
C VAL A 202 -8.83 4.98 18.31
N SER A 203 -8.05 5.89 17.71
CA SER A 203 -8.14 7.32 18.03
C SER A 203 -7.98 8.25 16.82
N GLY A 204 -8.41 9.50 16.98
CA GLY A 204 -8.19 10.55 15.98
C GLY A 204 -6.71 10.88 15.78
N LEU A 205 -5.89 10.82 16.84
CA LEU A 205 -4.43 11.03 16.74
C LEU A 205 -3.76 9.91 15.97
N GLU A 206 -4.18 8.65 16.21
CA GLU A 206 -3.73 7.50 15.43
C GLU A 206 -4.10 7.65 13.96
N ALA A 207 -5.33 8.09 13.65
CA ALA A 207 -5.74 8.34 12.28
C ALA A 207 -4.88 9.42 11.60
N MET A 208 -4.49 10.47 12.31
CA MET A 208 -3.61 11.52 11.77
C MET A 208 -2.19 11.01 11.53
N ALA A 209 -1.63 10.23 12.45
CA ALA A 209 -0.31 9.62 12.29
C ALA A 209 -0.31 8.61 11.13
N LEU A 210 -1.37 7.79 11.03
CA LEU A 210 -1.56 6.84 9.93
C LEU A 210 -1.61 7.59 8.61
N LYS A 211 -2.44 8.64 8.51
CA LYS A 211 -2.52 9.50 7.34
C LYS A 211 -1.15 10.02 6.93
N SER A 212 -0.37 10.58 7.86
CA SER A 212 0.98 11.09 7.54
C SER A 212 1.97 10.02 7.08
N THR A 213 1.66 8.74 7.30
CA THR A 213 2.48 7.61 6.84
C THR A 213 2.07 7.15 5.44
N ILE A 214 0.76 7.06 5.15
CA ILE A 214 0.25 6.53 3.88
C ILE A 214 0.06 7.60 2.78
N ASP A 215 -0.29 8.84 3.13
CA ASP A 215 -0.47 9.97 2.20
C ASP A 215 0.91 10.56 1.83
N LEU A 216 1.66 9.82 1.03
CA LEU A 216 3.02 10.15 0.59
C LEU A 216 3.07 11.44 -0.23
N THR A 217 2.01 11.71 -1.00
CA THR A 217 1.89 12.92 -1.84
C THR A 217 1.29 14.12 -1.07
N CYS A 218 0.86 13.91 0.17
CA CYS A 218 0.30 14.88 1.10
C CYS A 218 -0.86 15.69 0.50
N ASN A 219 -1.81 15.02 -0.14
CA ASN A 219 -2.89 15.65 -0.92
C ASN A 219 -4.31 15.43 -0.33
N ASP A 220 -4.42 14.74 0.82
CA ASP A 220 -5.69 14.34 1.46
C ASP A 220 -6.46 13.22 0.75
N TYR A 221 -5.86 12.59 -0.25
CA TYR A 221 -6.33 11.41 -0.95
C TYR A 221 -5.34 10.27 -0.76
N ILE A 222 -5.80 9.04 -0.99
CA ILE A 222 -4.98 7.84 -1.01
C ILE A 222 -5.14 7.21 -2.38
N SER A 223 -4.05 7.04 -3.11
CA SER A 223 -4.04 6.26 -4.35
C SER A 223 -3.85 4.77 -4.11
N ASN A 224 -4.25 3.94 -5.06
CA ASN A 224 -3.94 2.51 -5.03
C ASN A 224 -2.42 2.23 -5.04
N PHE A 225 -1.62 3.16 -5.59
CA PHE A 225 -0.17 3.14 -5.51
C PHE A 225 0.36 3.41 -4.09
N GLU A 226 -0.13 4.47 -3.43
CA GLU A 226 0.23 4.78 -2.04
C GLU A 226 -0.16 3.63 -1.09
N PHE A 227 -1.32 3.03 -1.33
CA PHE A 227 -1.80 1.87 -0.59
C PHE A 227 -0.95 0.62 -0.83
N ASP A 228 -0.53 0.33 -2.07
CA ASP A 228 0.43 -0.73 -2.39
C ASP A 228 1.77 -0.54 -1.64
N VAL A 229 2.29 0.68 -1.66
CA VAL A 229 3.53 1.02 -0.94
C VAL A 229 3.37 0.75 0.55
N PHE A 230 2.29 1.24 1.17
CA PHE A 230 2.03 1.08 2.59
C PHE A 230 1.89 -0.40 3.01
N THR A 231 1.13 -1.18 2.26
CA THR A 231 0.87 -2.59 2.58
C THR A 231 2.09 -3.49 2.38
N ARG A 232 3.00 -3.14 1.47
CA ARG A 232 4.31 -3.80 1.34
C ARG A 232 5.25 -3.49 2.51
N LEU A 233 5.22 -2.25 3.01
CA LEU A 233 6.11 -1.82 4.10
C LEU A 233 5.74 -2.45 5.44
N PHE A 234 4.44 -2.54 5.75
CA PHE A 234 3.93 -2.97 7.05
C PHE A 234 3.28 -4.36 7.04
N GLN A 235 3.60 -5.16 6.02
CA GLN A 235 3.16 -6.55 5.87
C GLN A 235 3.48 -7.40 7.12
N PRO A 236 2.72 -8.49 7.37
CA PRO A 236 1.59 -8.99 6.59
C PRO A 236 0.26 -8.24 6.84
N TRP A 237 -0.73 -8.46 5.97
CA TRP A 237 -2.02 -7.76 6.02
C TRP A 237 -2.78 -7.97 7.35
N PRO A 238 -2.93 -9.19 7.91
CA PRO A 238 -3.71 -9.39 9.13
C PRO A 238 -3.24 -8.55 10.33
N THR A 239 -1.93 -8.26 10.41
CA THR A 239 -1.31 -7.47 11.48
C THR A 239 -0.86 -6.08 11.03
N LEU A 240 -1.34 -5.58 9.89
CA LEU A 240 -0.88 -4.35 9.23
C LEU A 240 -0.71 -3.15 10.17
N LEU A 241 -1.78 -2.75 10.87
CA LEU A 241 -1.71 -1.59 11.77
C LEU A 241 -0.91 -1.85 13.05
N ARG A 242 -0.83 -3.11 13.50
CA ARG A 242 0.04 -3.50 14.62
C ARG A 242 1.51 -3.35 14.22
N ASN A 243 1.89 -3.82 13.04
CA ASN A 243 3.25 -3.71 12.51
C ASN A 243 3.62 -2.25 12.25
N TRP A 244 2.69 -1.46 11.69
CA TRP A 244 2.88 -0.02 11.54
C TRP A 244 3.13 0.68 12.88
N LYS A 245 2.35 0.38 13.92
CA LYS A 245 2.57 0.94 15.26
C LYS A 245 3.94 0.55 15.81
N ILE A 246 4.27 -0.73 15.77
CA ILE A 246 5.54 -1.25 16.27
C ILE A 246 6.71 -0.56 15.57
N LEU A 247 6.70 -0.56 14.24
CA LEU A 247 7.82 -0.11 13.41
C LEU A 247 7.91 1.41 13.25
N ALA A 248 6.80 2.10 12.98
CA ALA A 248 6.84 3.52 12.60
C ALA A 248 6.42 4.48 13.73
N VAL A 249 5.73 3.99 14.77
CA VAL A 249 5.26 4.83 15.88
C VAL A 249 6.13 4.64 17.12
N THR A 250 6.46 3.40 17.48
CA THR A 250 7.16 3.10 18.75
C THR A 250 8.64 2.75 18.59
N HIS A 251 9.08 2.27 17.42
CA HIS A 251 10.46 1.80 17.29
C HIS A 251 11.47 2.97 17.30
N PRO A 252 12.45 2.99 18.23
CA PRO A 252 13.42 4.08 18.35
C PRO A 252 14.35 4.22 17.14
N GLY A 253 14.61 3.11 16.45
CA GLY A 253 15.41 3.10 15.21
C GLY A 253 14.70 3.66 13.97
N TYR A 254 13.37 3.91 14.01
CA TYR A 254 12.68 4.47 12.86
C TYR A 254 12.92 5.96 12.72
N VAL A 255 13.35 6.38 11.53
CA VAL A 255 13.64 7.77 11.21
C VAL A 255 12.88 8.22 9.96
N ALA A 256 11.78 8.93 10.19
CA ALA A 256 10.92 9.43 9.12
C ALA A 256 11.60 10.53 8.29
N PHE A 257 11.40 10.50 6.97
CA PHE A 257 11.84 11.52 6.01
C PHE A 257 13.35 11.86 6.03
N LEU A 258 14.22 10.89 6.36
CA LEU A 258 15.67 11.05 6.17
C LEU A 258 16.12 10.58 4.78
N THR A 259 17.13 11.25 4.26
CA THR A 259 17.88 10.86 3.06
C THR A 259 19.04 9.92 3.39
N TYR A 260 19.74 9.44 2.36
CA TYR A 260 20.96 8.65 2.54
C TYR A 260 22.03 9.43 3.34
N ASP A 261 22.27 10.68 2.95
CA ASP A 261 23.26 11.55 3.58
C ASP A 261 22.91 11.88 5.04
N GLU A 262 21.63 12.10 5.34
CA GLU A 262 21.22 12.40 6.71
C GLU A 262 21.27 11.17 7.62
N VAL A 263 21.01 9.96 7.10
CA VAL A 263 21.26 8.73 7.86
C VAL A 263 22.74 8.59 8.19
N LYS A 264 23.63 8.84 7.21
CA LYS A 264 25.08 8.83 7.44
C LYS A 264 25.48 9.84 8.52
N ALA A 265 25.06 11.09 8.38
CA ALA A 265 25.35 12.15 9.36
C ALA A 265 24.79 11.86 10.76
N ARG A 266 23.67 11.13 10.86
CA ARG A 266 23.08 10.71 12.13
C ARG A 266 23.90 9.62 12.81
N LEU A 267 24.29 8.58 12.06
CA LEU A 267 25.05 7.44 12.56
C LEU A 267 26.53 7.77 12.83
N GLU A 268 27.07 8.81 12.21
CA GLU A 268 28.44 9.30 12.48
C GLU A 268 28.68 9.58 13.98
N LYS A 269 27.64 10.00 14.70
CA LYS A 269 27.69 10.24 16.15
C LYS A 269 27.91 8.98 16.98
N PHE A 270 27.65 7.82 16.38
CA PHE A 270 27.72 6.50 17.01
C PHE A 270 28.77 5.62 16.35
N ILE A 271 29.73 6.20 15.61
CA ILE A 271 30.77 5.46 14.88
C ILE A 271 31.63 4.58 15.81
N THR A 272 31.79 4.98 17.06
CA THR A 272 32.53 4.24 18.10
C THR A 272 31.70 3.12 18.74
N ARG A 273 30.46 2.92 18.29
CA ARG A 273 29.53 1.92 18.81
C ARG A 273 28.99 1.05 17.68
N PRO A 274 29.75 0.02 17.27
CA PRO A 274 29.31 -0.98 16.32
C PRO A 274 27.95 -1.57 16.66
N GLY A 275 27.14 -1.84 15.65
CA GLY A 275 25.77 -2.32 15.80
C GLY A 275 24.72 -1.21 16.00
N SER A 276 25.12 0.06 16.02
CA SER A 276 24.18 1.19 16.03
C SER A 276 23.49 1.31 14.68
N TYR A 277 22.16 1.38 14.67
CA TYR A 277 21.39 1.36 13.42
C TYR A 277 20.16 2.25 13.45
N VAL A 278 19.71 2.67 12.26
CA VAL A 278 18.43 3.33 12.03
C VAL A 278 17.83 2.81 10.73
N PHE A 279 16.51 2.89 10.56
CA PHE A 279 15.86 2.52 9.31
C PHE A 279 14.80 3.52 8.88
N ARG A 280 14.57 3.55 7.58
CA ARG A 280 13.67 4.50 6.91
C ARG A 280 13.08 3.92 5.65
N LEU A 281 12.12 4.63 5.10
CA LEU A 281 11.60 4.40 3.75
C LEU A 281 12.71 4.66 2.71
N SER A 282 12.82 3.78 1.72
CA SER A 282 13.69 4.03 0.56
C SER A 282 13.04 5.04 -0.38
N CYS A 283 13.77 6.11 -0.71
CA CYS A 283 13.31 7.14 -1.64
C CYS A 283 13.45 6.72 -3.12
N THR A 284 14.35 5.78 -3.42
CA THR A 284 14.59 5.29 -4.78
C THR A 284 13.84 3.98 -5.08
N ARG A 285 13.44 3.23 -4.05
CA ARG A 285 12.68 1.98 -4.17
C ARG A 285 11.46 2.01 -3.24
N LEU A 286 10.37 2.63 -3.70
CA LEU A 286 9.16 2.77 -2.90
C LEU A 286 8.53 1.40 -2.58
N GLY A 287 8.07 1.27 -1.33
CA GLY A 287 7.60 0.00 -0.76
C GLY A 287 8.71 -0.86 -0.16
N GLN A 288 9.95 -0.37 -0.13
CA GLN A 288 11.09 -1.04 0.52
C GLN A 288 11.70 -0.18 1.62
N TRP A 289 12.30 -0.86 2.59
CA TRP A 289 13.02 -0.25 3.70
C TRP A 289 14.51 -0.08 3.37
N ALA A 290 15.14 0.94 3.94
CA ALA A 290 16.58 1.10 3.96
C ALA A 290 17.06 1.15 5.41
N ILE A 291 18.03 0.30 5.76
CA ILE A 291 18.60 0.19 7.10
C ILE A 291 20.04 0.70 7.03
N GLY A 292 20.37 1.74 7.79
CA GLY A 292 21.74 2.18 8.00
C GLY A 292 22.28 1.63 9.31
N TYR A 293 23.53 1.16 9.32
CA TYR A 293 24.16 0.63 10.52
C TYR A 293 25.67 0.90 10.55
N VAL A 294 26.24 0.88 11.75
CA VAL A 294 27.67 1.01 12.03
C VAL A 294 28.30 -0.39 12.12
N THR A 295 29.32 -0.66 11.32
CA THR A 295 30.02 -1.96 11.29
C THR A 295 31.04 -2.08 12.43
N THR A 296 31.59 -3.27 12.60
CA THR A 296 32.69 -3.55 13.55
C THR A 296 33.98 -2.80 13.23
N GLU A 297 34.18 -2.45 11.96
CA GLU A 297 35.33 -1.70 11.44
C GLU A 297 35.16 -0.19 11.63
N GLY A 298 34.00 0.26 12.12
CA GLY A 298 33.70 1.69 12.26
C GLY A 298 33.31 2.36 10.94
N GLU A 299 32.69 1.61 10.02
CA GLU A 299 32.12 2.17 8.79
C GLU A 299 30.59 2.28 8.88
N ILE A 300 29.99 3.15 8.07
CA ILE A 300 28.53 3.28 7.97
C ILE A 300 28.07 2.73 6.63
N LEU A 301 27.28 1.65 6.68
CA LEU A 301 26.68 1.02 5.51
C LEU A 301 25.17 1.18 5.53
N GLN A 302 24.54 1.20 4.35
CA GLN A 302 23.09 1.16 4.21
C GLN A 302 22.69 0.00 3.30
N THR A 303 21.73 -0.82 3.75
CA THR A 303 21.21 -1.97 2.99
C THR A 303 19.71 -1.85 2.79
N ILE A 304 19.21 -2.51 1.74
CA ILE A 304 17.78 -2.68 1.49
C ILE A 304 17.47 -4.17 1.64
N PRO A 305 16.72 -4.58 2.67
CA PRO A 305 16.33 -5.98 2.84
C PRO A 305 15.62 -6.50 1.60
N GLN A 306 16.07 -7.64 1.08
CA GLN A 306 15.45 -8.33 -0.04
C GLN A 306 14.60 -9.49 0.49
N ASN A 307 13.41 -9.67 -0.10
CA ASN A 307 12.59 -10.89 0.06
C ASN A 307 12.21 -11.26 1.52
N LYS A 308 12.22 -10.29 2.45
CA LYS A 308 11.83 -10.47 3.86
C LYS A 308 11.10 -9.24 4.40
N SER A 309 10.25 -9.44 5.42
CA SER A 309 9.64 -8.33 6.16
C SER A 309 10.69 -7.55 6.95
N LEU A 310 10.42 -6.28 7.27
CA LEU A 310 11.36 -5.49 8.09
C LEU A 310 11.54 -6.12 9.49
N CYS A 311 10.47 -6.60 10.11
CA CYS A 311 10.55 -7.27 11.41
C CYS A 311 11.53 -8.45 11.37
N GLN A 312 11.44 -9.32 10.35
CA GLN A 312 12.37 -10.43 10.20
C GLN A 312 13.80 -9.95 9.92
N ALA A 313 13.98 -8.94 9.05
CA ALA A 313 15.30 -8.38 8.76
C ALA A 313 15.99 -7.82 10.02
N LEU A 314 15.22 -7.17 10.89
CA LEU A 314 15.73 -6.62 12.14
C LEU A 314 16.10 -7.72 13.15
N LEU A 315 15.29 -8.79 13.25
CA LEU A 315 15.59 -9.95 14.10
C LEU A 315 16.83 -10.71 13.63
N ASP A 316 16.96 -10.95 12.32
CA ASP A 316 18.12 -11.61 11.72
C ASP A 316 19.39 -10.79 12.00
N GLY A 317 19.36 -9.49 11.70
CA GLY A 317 20.53 -8.65 11.92
C GLY A 317 20.84 -8.41 13.39
N ALA A 318 19.86 -8.49 14.30
CA ALA A 318 20.14 -8.51 15.75
C ALA A 318 20.86 -9.80 16.16
N ARG A 319 20.45 -10.96 15.62
CA ARG A 319 21.08 -12.26 15.86
C ARG A 319 22.52 -12.33 15.32
N GLU A 320 22.75 -11.71 14.17
CA GLU A 320 24.07 -11.62 13.53
C GLU A 320 24.97 -10.53 14.13
N GLY A 321 24.43 -9.69 15.02
CA GLY A 321 25.20 -8.63 15.69
C GLY A 321 25.28 -7.29 14.94
N PHE A 322 24.59 -7.15 13.80
CA PHE A 322 24.56 -5.92 13.01
C PHE A 322 23.58 -4.86 13.54
N TYR A 323 22.43 -5.26 14.09
CA TYR A 323 21.34 -4.35 14.48
C TYR A 323 21.04 -4.43 15.99
N LEU A 324 21.92 -3.83 16.80
CA LEU A 324 21.89 -3.96 18.26
C LEU A 324 21.40 -2.71 18.98
N TYR A 325 21.77 -1.52 18.48
CA TYR A 325 21.53 -0.26 19.18
C TYR A 325 20.69 0.68 18.32
N PRO A 326 19.34 0.59 18.42
CA PRO A 326 18.47 1.43 17.61
C PRO A 326 18.67 2.90 17.97
N ASP A 327 19.06 3.70 16.99
CA ASP A 327 19.44 5.10 17.16
C ASP A 327 20.48 5.31 18.29
N GLY A 328 21.40 4.34 18.45
CA GLY A 328 22.43 4.36 19.50
C GLY A 328 21.93 4.03 20.92
N GLN A 329 20.65 3.66 21.08
CA GLN A 329 20.08 3.33 22.39
C GLN A 329 20.48 1.92 22.86
N LYS A 330 20.51 1.69 24.18
CA LYS A 330 20.91 0.38 24.76
C LYS A 330 19.82 -0.70 24.66
N GLY A 331 18.54 -0.32 24.64
CA GLY A 331 17.42 -1.25 24.56
C GLY A 331 16.99 -1.48 23.12
N ASN A 332 17.13 -2.72 22.63
CA ASN A 332 16.59 -3.13 21.34
C ASN A 332 15.18 -3.73 21.54
N PRO A 333 14.13 -3.22 20.89
CA PRO A 333 12.79 -3.81 20.97
C PRO A 333 12.79 -5.25 20.46
N ASP A 334 12.11 -6.15 21.19
CA ASP A 334 11.88 -7.51 20.72
C ASP A 334 10.70 -7.54 19.73
N LEU A 335 11.00 -7.96 18.49
CA LEU A 335 10.04 -8.05 17.39
C LEU A 335 9.54 -9.49 17.15
N SER A 336 9.92 -10.45 17.99
CA SER A 336 9.59 -11.88 17.80
C SER A 336 8.08 -12.10 17.66
N ASN A 337 7.28 -11.40 18.46
CA ASN A 337 5.81 -11.49 18.44
C ASN A 337 5.15 -10.83 17.21
N ALA A 338 5.91 -10.08 16.41
CA ALA A 338 5.41 -9.46 15.17
C ALA A 338 5.64 -10.36 13.94
N VAL A 339 6.37 -11.46 14.09
CA VAL A 339 6.71 -12.40 13.02
C VAL A 339 6.02 -13.77 13.21
N GLU A 340 5.04 -13.86 14.12
CA GLU A 340 4.25 -15.08 14.28
C GLU A 340 3.70 -15.54 12.93
N GLN A 341 4.08 -16.77 12.55
CA GLN A 341 3.73 -17.40 11.28
C GLN A 341 2.21 -17.55 11.22
N SER A 342 1.56 -16.82 10.32
CA SER A 342 0.16 -17.08 10.00
C SER A 342 0.07 -18.51 9.45
N PRO A 343 -0.86 -19.35 9.96
CA PRO A 343 -1.16 -20.65 9.36
C PRO A 343 -1.75 -20.54 7.93
N GLU A 344 -1.98 -19.31 7.45
CA GLU A 344 -2.61 -18.96 6.17
C GLU A 344 -1.66 -19.04 4.96
N ASN A 345 -0.35 -19.28 5.16
CA ASN A 345 0.59 -19.38 4.03
C ASN A 345 0.57 -20.77 3.33
N HIS A 346 -0.43 -21.59 3.62
CA HIS A 346 -0.63 -22.90 2.98
C HIS A 346 -1.38 -22.76 1.65
N ILE A 347 -0.78 -23.23 0.57
CA ILE A 347 -1.42 -23.35 -0.75
C ILE A 347 -1.98 -24.76 -0.87
N ARG A 348 -3.31 -24.87 -0.86
CA ARG A 348 -3.98 -26.15 -1.15
C ARG A 348 -4.06 -26.36 -2.65
N VAL A 349 -3.49 -27.47 -3.12
CA VAL A 349 -3.58 -27.87 -4.52
C VAL A 349 -5.03 -28.27 -4.83
N THR A 350 -5.62 -27.67 -5.86
CA THR A 350 -6.97 -28.04 -6.30
C THR A 350 -6.97 -29.39 -7.02
N HIS A 351 -8.15 -30.02 -7.13
CA HIS A 351 -8.28 -31.28 -7.86
C HIS A 351 -7.85 -31.14 -9.34
N GLU A 352 -8.31 -30.07 -10.01
CA GLU A 352 -7.95 -29.77 -11.40
C GLU A 352 -6.44 -29.56 -11.59
N GLN A 353 -5.81 -28.82 -10.66
CA GLN A 353 -4.36 -28.63 -10.68
C GLN A 353 -3.64 -29.98 -10.51
N TYR A 354 -4.08 -30.82 -9.57
CA TYR A 354 -3.51 -32.14 -9.35
C TYR A 354 -3.59 -33.03 -10.61
N GLU A 355 -4.76 -33.14 -11.24
CA GLU A 355 -4.96 -33.96 -12.44
C GLU A 355 -4.07 -33.51 -13.60
N MET A 356 -4.05 -32.20 -13.89
CA MET A 356 -3.21 -31.63 -14.95
C MET A 356 -1.72 -31.95 -14.75
N TYR A 357 -1.20 -31.83 -13.53
CA TYR A 357 0.21 -32.14 -13.25
C TYR A 357 0.50 -33.65 -13.32
N CYS A 358 -0.44 -34.49 -12.87
CA CYS A 358 -0.32 -35.95 -12.97
C CYS A 358 -0.25 -36.44 -14.42
N GLU A 359 -1.07 -35.87 -15.32
CA GLU A 359 -1.03 -36.20 -16.76
C GLU A 359 0.33 -35.91 -17.40
N MET A 360 1.00 -34.86 -16.92
CA MET A 360 2.34 -34.47 -17.40
C MET A 360 3.50 -35.17 -16.68
N GLY A 361 3.22 -36.19 -15.84
CA GLY A 361 4.25 -36.91 -15.09
C GLY A 361 4.99 -36.06 -14.06
N SER A 362 4.32 -35.04 -13.51
CA SER A 362 4.89 -34.11 -12.53
C SER A 362 3.92 -33.88 -11.38
N THR A 363 4.33 -33.11 -10.37
CA THR A 363 3.46 -32.77 -9.22
C THR A 363 3.41 -31.27 -9.00
N PHE A 364 2.31 -30.74 -8.47
CA PHE A 364 2.17 -29.28 -8.30
C PHE A 364 3.25 -28.72 -7.36
N GLN A 365 3.62 -29.42 -6.30
CA GLN A 365 4.56 -28.97 -5.27
C GLN A 365 5.99 -28.79 -5.79
N ILE A 366 6.44 -29.58 -6.77
CA ILE A 366 7.82 -29.52 -7.25
C ILE A 366 8.06 -28.25 -8.09
N CYS A 367 9.13 -27.52 -7.79
CA CYS A 367 9.59 -26.37 -8.55
C CYS A 367 9.87 -26.74 -10.01
N LYS A 368 9.36 -25.95 -10.96
CA LYS A 368 9.50 -26.25 -12.41
C LYS A 368 10.80 -25.73 -13.03
N ILE A 369 11.68 -25.14 -12.22
CA ILE A 369 13.01 -24.69 -12.67
C ILE A 369 14.04 -25.80 -12.40
N CYS A 370 14.18 -26.24 -11.14
CA CYS A 370 15.13 -27.31 -10.79
C CYS A 370 14.53 -28.72 -10.89
N THR A 371 13.20 -28.88 -10.82
CA THR A 371 12.52 -30.18 -10.74
C THR A 371 12.92 -31.07 -9.56
N GLU A 372 13.62 -30.51 -8.57
CA GLU A 372 14.17 -31.23 -7.41
C GLU A 372 13.53 -30.77 -6.08
N ASN A 373 13.42 -29.46 -5.88
CA ASN A 373 12.96 -28.87 -4.64
C ASN A 373 11.45 -28.56 -4.68
N ASP A 374 10.80 -28.62 -3.53
CA ASP A 374 9.43 -28.13 -3.37
C ASP A 374 9.38 -26.60 -3.50
N LYS A 375 8.23 -26.10 -3.99
CA LYS A 375 7.91 -24.68 -4.03
C LYS A 375 7.66 -24.19 -2.62
N ASP A 376 8.50 -23.25 -2.18
CA ASP A 376 8.46 -22.63 -0.86
C ASP A 376 8.33 -21.09 -0.95
N VAL A 377 8.35 -20.53 -2.17
CA VAL A 377 8.24 -19.08 -2.38
C VAL A 377 7.27 -18.72 -3.50
N ARG A 378 6.44 -17.71 -3.21
CA ARG A 378 5.55 -17.02 -4.16
C ARG A 378 6.13 -15.65 -4.49
N ILE A 379 6.27 -15.37 -5.78
CA ILE A 379 6.70 -14.05 -6.29
C ILE A 379 5.51 -13.12 -6.36
N GLU A 380 5.65 -11.91 -5.83
CA GLU A 380 4.67 -10.84 -5.96
C GLU A 380 5.15 -9.72 -6.92
N PRO A 381 4.25 -9.12 -7.71
CA PRO A 381 2.81 -9.32 -7.67
C PRO A 381 2.36 -10.55 -8.48
N CYS A 382 3.20 -11.13 -9.34
CA CYS A 382 2.77 -12.04 -10.41
C CYS A 382 2.10 -13.34 -9.95
N GLY A 383 2.43 -13.84 -8.76
CA GLY A 383 1.88 -15.05 -8.13
C GLY A 383 2.61 -16.34 -8.50
N HIS A 384 3.70 -16.28 -9.26
CA HIS A 384 4.45 -17.49 -9.65
C HIS A 384 5.12 -18.15 -8.46
N LEU A 385 5.12 -19.48 -8.46
CA LEU A 385 5.66 -20.32 -7.38
C LEU A 385 6.91 -21.06 -7.85
N LEU A 386 7.97 -21.00 -7.05
CA LEU A 386 9.24 -21.68 -7.26
C LEU A 386 9.89 -22.00 -5.91
N CYS A 387 11.07 -22.62 -5.94
CA CYS A 387 11.87 -22.80 -4.73
C CYS A 387 12.82 -21.61 -4.50
N THR A 388 13.12 -21.31 -3.24
CA THR A 388 14.04 -20.26 -2.79
C THR A 388 15.43 -20.39 -3.42
N PRO A 389 16.04 -21.60 -3.53
CA PRO A 389 17.33 -21.75 -4.21
C PRO A 389 17.33 -21.29 -5.67
N CYS A 390 16.29 -21.63 -6.44
CA CYS A 390 16.17 -21.19 -7.84
C CYS A 390 15.96 -19.67 -7.95
N LEU A 391 15.16 -19.09 -7.03
CA LEU A 391 14.96 -17.64 -7.02
C LEU A 391 16.26 -16.90 -6.70
N ASN A 392 17.00 -17.33 -5.68
CA ASN A 392 18.25 -16.70 -5.29
C ASN A 392 19.30 -16.83 -6.41
N SER A 393 19.46 -18.02 -6.98
CA SER A 393 20.37 -18.23 -8.11
C SER A 393 20.04 -17.34 -9.31
N TRP A 394 18.75 -17.17 -9.63
CA TRP A 394 18.31 -16.25 -10.69
C TRP A 394 18.62 -14.78 -10.38
N MET A 395 18.43 -14.35 -9.13
CA MET A 395 18.72 -12.98 -8.71
C MET A 395 20.22 -12.69 -8.68
N GLU A 396 21.05 -13.67 -8.34
CA GLU A 396 22.52 -13.56 -8.35
C GLU A 396 23.09 -13.53 -9.77
N SER A 397 22.44 -14.15 -10.74
CA SER A 397 22.85 -14.16 -12.15
C SER A 397 22.40 -12.93 -12.95
N ASP A 398 22.16 -11.78 -12.31
CA ASP A 398 21.59 -10.55 -12.91
C ASP A 398 20.21 -10.74 -13.59
N GLY A 399 19.45 -11.77 -13.17
CA GLY A 399 18.10 -12.01 -13.65
C GLY A 399 17.14 -10.89 -13.26
N GLN A 400 16.67 -10.10 -14.24
CA GLN A 400 15.69 -9.05 -13.99
C GLN A 400 14.27 -9.62 -14.01
N GLY A 401 13.56 -9.48 -12.88
CA GLY A 401 12.15 -9.86 -12.76
C GLY A 401 11.92 -11.35 -12.52
N CYS A 402 10.65 -11.77 -12.59
CA CYS A 402 10.21 -13.14 -12.36
C CYS A 402 10.82 -14.12 -13.39
N PRO A 403 11.39 -15.27 -12.99
CA PRO A 403 11.93 -16.27 -13.92
C PRO A 403 10.92 -16.76 -14.98
N TYR A 404 9.63 -16.77 -14.64
CA TYR A 404 8.58 -17.27 -15.53
C TYR A 404 8.04 -16.19 -16.49
N CYS A 405 7.69 -15.01 -15.97
CA CYS A 405 6.99 -13.98 -16.74
C CYS A 405 7.75 -12.68 -16.94
N ARG A 406 8.97 -12.57 -16.39
CA ARG A 406 9.84 -11.38 -16.43
C ARG A 406 9.23 -10.12 -15.83
N ALA A 407 8.07 -10.22 -15.18
CA ALA A 407 7.45 -9.11 -14.46
C ALA A 407 8.36 -8.69 -13.30
N GLU A 408 8.39 -7.39 -13.00
CA GLU A 408 9.13 -6.83 -11.87
C GLU A 408 8.73 -7.54 -10.56
N ILE A 409 9.73 -8.03 -9.82
CA ILE A 409 9.52 -8.61 -8.49
C ILE A 409 9.48 -7.47 -7.49
N LYS A 410 8.30 -7.24 -6.90
CA LYS A 410 8.09 -6.22 -5.88
C LYS A 410 8.20 -6.76 -4.44
N GLY A 411 8.09 -8.07 -4.29
CA GLY A 411 8.18 -8.80 -3.04
C GLY A 411 8.08 -10.31 -3.25
N THR A 412 8.27 -11.05 -2.16
CA THR A 412 8.12 -12.51 -2.10
C THR A 412 7.41 -12.89 -0.81
N GLU A 413 6.72 -14.01 -0.85
CA GLU A 413 6.04 -14.60 0.29
C GLU A 413 6.46 -16.06 0.44
N HIS A 414 6.89 -16.45 1.64
CA HIS A 414 7.17 -17.86 1.94
C HIS A 414 5.85 -18.60 2.07
N VAL A 415 5.73 -19.72 1.37
CA VAL A 415 4.52 -20.53 1.28
C VAL A 415 4.84 -21.99 1.52
N VAL A 416 3.85 -22.74 2.01
CA VAL A 416 3.92 -24.19 2.07
C VAL A 416 2.86 -24.74 1.15
N VAL A 417 3.24 -25.64 0.23
CA VAL A 417 2.29 -26.23 -0.72
C VAL A 417 1.80 -27.56 -0.16
N ASP A 418 0.54 -27.62 0.24
CA ASP A 418 -0.10 -28.84 0.73
C ASP A 418 -0.48 -29.73 -0.47
N PRO A 419 0.09 -30.95 -0.60
CA PRO A 419 -0.28 -31.86 -1.66
C PRO A 419 -1.77 -32.21 -1.64
N PHE A 420 -2.37 -32.36 -2.81
CA PHE A 420 -3.74 -32.87 -2.90
C PHE A 420 -3.78 -34.34 -2.48
N ASP A 421 -4.56 -34.67 -1.46
CA ASP A 421 -4.80 -36.05 -1.02
C ASP A 421 -6.15 -36.55 -1.56
N PRO A 422 -6.17 -37.37 -2.63
CA PRO A 422 -7.40 -37.92 -3.20
C PRO A 422 -8.15 -38.85 -2.24
N LYS A 423 -7.54 -39.32 -1.15
CA LYS A 423 -8.20 -40.18 -0.15
C LYS A 423 -9.04 -39.38 0.85
N ARG A 424 -8.72 -38.10 1.10
CA ARG A 424 -9.48 -37.21 2.00
C ARG A 424 -10.82 -36.76 1.42
N VAL A 425 -10.96 -36.71 0.10
CA VAL A 425 -12.21 -36.27 -0.58
C VAL A 425 -13.30 -37.35 -0.53
N LYS A 426 -12.93 -38.64 -0.46
CA LYS A 426 -13.89 -39.77 -0.43
C LYS A 426 -14.74 -39.87 0.83
N TYR A 427 -14.42 -39.13 1.90
CA TYR A 427 -15.16 -39.18 3.17
C TYR A 427 -16.24 -38.09 3.32
N LYS A 428 -16.46 -37.23 2.30
CA LYS A 428 -17.54 -36.21 2.32
C LYS A 428 -18.77 -36.55 1.47
N SER A 429 -18.84 -37.73 0.86
CA SER A 429 -20.10 -38.24 0.31
C SER A 429 -20.85 -39.01 1.40
N VAL A 430 -21.71 -38.32 2.14
CA VAL A 430 -22.75 -39.00 2.95
C VAL A 430 -23.60 -39.80 1.96
N PRO A 431 -23.73 -41.13 2.11
CA PRO A 431 -24.68 -41.89 1.30
C PRO A 431 -26.08 -41.46 1.72
N ILE A 432 -26.84 -40.93 0.76
CA ILE A 432 -28.28 -40.72 0.89
C ILE A 432 -28.88 -42.11 1.15
N MET A 433 -29.32 -42.37 2.38
CA MET A 433 -30.09 -43.58 2.66
C MET A 433 -31.46 -43.47 1.96
N PRO A 434 -31.98 -44.53 1.32
CA PRO A 434 -33.31 -44.50 0.75
C PRO A 434 -34.33 -44.39 1.88
N ILE A 435 -35.28 -43.46 1.72
CA ILE A 435 -36.45 -43.34 2.59
C ILE A 435 -37.28 -44.62 2.43
N VAL A 436 -37.35 -45.42 3.50
CA VAL A 436 -38.31 -46.52 3.62
C VAL A 436 -39.61 -45.92 4.17
N VAL A 437 -40.65 -45.91 3.35
CA VAL A 437 -42.01 -45.57 3.78
C VAL A 437 -42.53 -46.74 4.61
N GLN A 438 -42.67 -46.56 5.92
CA GLN A 438 -43.38 -47.50 6.78
C GLN A 438 -44.86 -47.13 6.81
N HIS A 439 -45.71 -48.11 6.50
CA HIS A 439 -47.16 -48.06 6.68
C HIS A 439 -47.49 -47.89 8.18
N SER A 440 -48.39 -46.96 8.48
CA SER A 440 -49.02 -46.77 9.78
C SER A 440 -50.14 -47.81 9.96
N GLU A 441 -50.02 -48.64 11.00
CA GLU A 441 -51.14 -49.38 11.56
C GLU A 441 -51.69 -48.57 12.74
N ASP A 442 -53.00 -48.34 12.72
CA ASP A 442 -53.79 -47.60 13.68
C ASP A 442 -53.98 -48.43 14.97
N GLU A 443 -53.69 -47.84 16.14
CA GLU A 443 -54.20 -48.33 17.43
C GLU A 443 -54.95 -47.17 18.11
N GLU A 444 -56.24 -47.39 18.33
CA GLU A 444 -57.19 -46.52 19.03
C GLU A 444 -57.01 -46.66 20.55
N ASP A 445 -56.73 -45.55 21.23
CA ASP A 445 -56.80 -45.41 22.69
C ASP A 445 -58.20 -44.90 23.08
N ASP A 446 -58.99 -45.73 23.76
CA ASP A 446 -60.16 -45.32 24.55
C ASP A 446 -59.94 -45.75 26.01
N GLU A 447 -59.57 -44.78 26.86
CA GLU A 447 -59.72 -44.86 28.33
C GLU A 447 -61.01 -44.14 28.72
N ASP A 448 -61.86 -44.75 29.55
CA ASP A 448 -62.66 -44.04 30.56
C ASP A 448 -63.14 -45.00 31.68
N ASP A 449 -62.69 -44.67 32.90
CA ASP A 449 -63.39 -44.64 34.20
C ASP A 449 -63.88 -45.91 34.95
N GLU A 450 -63.15 -46.20 36.05
CA GLU A 450 -63.69 -46.52 37.39
C GLU A 450 -64.65 -45.39 37.88
N VAL A 451 -65.70 -45.50 38.71
CA VAL A 451 -66.26 -46.48 39.65
C VAL A 451 -67.62 -45.91 40.11
N VAL A 452 -68.69 -46.72 40.20
CA VAL A 452 -69.68 -46.64 41.31
C VAL A 452 -70.27 -48.05 41.59
N LYS A 453 -69.84 -48.59 42.75
CA LYS A 453 -70.43 -49.66 43.60
C LYS A 453 -70.38 -51.12 43.17
#